data_AF-A0A139PGE7-F1
#
_entry.id   AF-A0A139PGE7-F1
#
_cell.length_a   1.000
_cell.length_b   1.000
_cell.length_c   1.000
_cell.angle_alpha   90.00
_cell.angle_beta   90.00
_cell.angle_gamma   90.00
#
_symmetry.space_group_name_H-M   'P 1'
#
loop_
_entity.id
_entity.type
_entity.pdbx_description
1 polymer ?
#
loop_
_entity_poly.entity_id
_entity_poly.type
_entity_poly.pdbx_seq_one_letter_code
_entity_poly.pdbx_strand_id
1 'polypeptide(L)'
;MSNQLKDWGTEVKIQFKTPDVPEVMKSYIEILFDDGVETDISHKGNGLQRTFYLSLIKLLAERSSKEVSENETSTRQASKSKYFLFEEPELFLHPQAQKQLFDDLVSLSEGNQVFVTTHSNNLIDLEKYKSICIVRKTDSGESEVSKCDEELFQQENDRDKWKYLNWINAERSELFFADKVILVEGDTEAVSIPSIAKKLGVYKHSFTIINCGSKDNIPLYMKLLNKFKIPYVAIYDVDHQEGKSIEAIAVSDRSTRAIRECLDESLGSTISMENDFEDVLGYRPSGNSKPLAALEWINNNQIPVILENKINEIYVN
;
A
#
# COMPACT_ATOMS: atom_id res chain seq x y z
N MET A 1 17.98 -60.16 34.29
CA MET A 1 16.52 -60.15 34.06
C MET A 1 15.93 -61.54 33.84
N SER A 2 16.55 -62.42 33.05
CA SER A 2 15.99 -63.73 32.69
C SER A 2 15.76 -64.72 33.85
N ASN A 3 16.54 -64.68 34.94
CA ASN A 3 16.36 -65.62 36.06
C ASN A 3 15.21 -65.26 37.01
N GLN A 4 14.84 -63.99 37.16
CA GLN A 4 13.74 -63.57 38.06
C GLN A 4 12.35 -63.76 37.43
N LEU A 5 12.27 -63.77 36.11
CA LEU A 5 11.00 -63.90 35.36
C LEU A 5 10.66 -65.36 35.02
N LYS A 6 11.59 -66.29 35.28
CA LYS A 6 11.40 -67.73 35.09
C LYS A 6 10.40 -68.33 36.08
N ASP A 7 10.34 -67.82 37.31
CA ASP A 7 9.37 -68.25 38.33
C ASP A 7 7.92 -67.91 37.92
N TRP A 8 7.74 -67.01 36.95
CA TRP A 8 6.45 -66.63 36.37
C TRP A 8 6.13 -67.35 35.05
N GLY A 9 6.93 -68.37 34.67
CA GLY A 9 6.69 -69.20 33.49
C GLY A 9 6.75 -68.46 32.15
N THR A 10 7.37 -67.28 32.09
CA THR A 10 7.32 -66.39 30.91
C THR A 10 8.69 -66.22 30.27
N GLU A 11 8.75 -66.35 28.94
CA GLU A 11 9.96 -66.13 28.15
C GLU A 11 9.96 -64.71 27.59
N VAL A 12 10.97 -63.91 27.95
CA VAL A 12 11.07 -62.51 27.52
C VAL A 12 11.87 -62.40 26.22
N LYS A 13 11.22 -61.93 25.16
CA LYS A 13 11.88 -61.47 23.93
C LYS A 13 11.89 -59.95 23.88
N ILE A 14 13.09 -59.37 23.87
CA ILE A 14 13.29 -57.95 23.65
C ILE A 14 13.56 -57.75 22.16
N GLN A 15 12.65 -57.06 21.48
CA GLN A 15 12.85 -56.60 20.11
C GLN A 15 13.06 -55.09 20.14
N PHE A 16 14.19 -54.66 19.58
CA PHE A 16 14.43 -53.24 19.31
C PHE A 16 13.67 -52.87 18.04
N LYS A 17 12.68 -51.99 18.17
CA LYS A 17 12.09 -51.33 17.01
C LYS A 17 13.00 -50.19 16.59
N THR A 18 13.20 -50.01 15.28
CA THR A 18 13.83 -48.81 14.75
C THR A 18 12.98 -47.60 15.12
N PRO A 19 13.55 -46.54 15.69
CA PRO A 19 12.79 -45.34 16.04
C PRO A 19 12.11 -44.78 14.80
N ASP A 20 10.86 -44.35 14.94
CA ASP A 20 10.19 -43.62 13.88
C ASP A 20 10.81 -42.23 13.76
N VAL A 21 11.35 -41.90 12.58
CA VAL A 21 12.13 -40.66 12.37
C VAL A 21 11.33 -39.39 12.72
N PRO A 22 10.03 -39.26 12.35
CA PRO A 22 9.17 -38.16 12.82
C PRO A 22 9.02 -38.10 14.34
N GLU A 23 8.93 -39.25 15.01
CA GLU A 23 8.76 -39.34 16.47
C GLU A 23 10.06 -38.95 17.19
N VAL A 24 11.22 -39.31 16.61
CA VAL A 24 12.53 -38.82 17.06
C VAL A 24 12.67 -37.32 16.79
N MET A 25 12.30 -36.83 15.61
CA MET A 25 12.39 -35.39 15.32
C MET A 25 11.53 -34.56 16.27
N LYS A 26 10.28 -34.97 16.52
CA LYS A 26 9.38 -34.28 17.45
C LYS A 26 9.85 -34.30 18.91
N SER A 27 10.54 -35.36 19.31
CA SER A 27 10.90 -35.57 20.72
C SER A 27 12.32 -35.11 21.06
N TYR A 28 13.17 -34.85 20.06
CA TYR A 28 14.61 -34.60 20.27
C TYR A 28 15.17 -33.37 19.53
N ILE A 29 14.39 -32.67 18.70
CA ILE A 29 14.85 -31.43 18.06
C ILE A 29 14.30 -30.23 18.84
N GLU A 30 15.21 -29.58 19.56
CA GLU A 30 14.99 -28.27 20.15
C GLU A 30 15.70 -27.24 19.26
N ILE A 31 14.96 -26.22 18.79
CA ILE A 31 15.54 -25.13 17.99
C ILE A 31 15.72 -23.94 18.92
N LEU A 32 16.97 -23.71 19.30
CA LEU A 32 17.35 -22.59 20.15
C LEU A 32 17.87 -21.42 19.31
N PHE A 33 17.52 -20.22 19.72
CA PHE A 33 17.88 -18.96 19.08
C PHE A 33 18.73 -18.15 20.06
N ASP A 34 19.88 -17.69 19.61
CA ASP A 34 20.81 -16.88 20.40
C ASP A 34 20.92 -15.47 19.82
N ASP A 35 20.40 -14.50 20.54
CA ASP A 35 20.51 -13.05 20.31
C ASP A 35 21.20 -12.35 21.50
N GLY A 36 22.02 -13.09 22.25
CA GLY A 36 22.64 -12.70 23.52
C GLY A 36 22.15 -13.52 24.70
N VAL A 37 20.99 -14.20 24.55
CA VAL A 37 20.49 -15.24 25.46
C VAL A 37 19.91 -16.38 24.63
N GLU A 38 20.37 -17.60 24.87
CA GLU A 38 19.89 -18.79 24.18
C GLU A 38 18.51 -19.20 24.71
N THR A 39 17.47 -19.11 23.86
CA THR A 39 16.09 -19.49 24.21
C THR A 39 15.35 -20.08 23.00
N ASP A 40 14.26 -20.81 23.24
CA ASP A 40 13.31 -21.22 22.21
C ASP A 40 12.67 -20.00 21.49
N ILE A 41 12.17 -20.21 20.27
CA ILE A 41 11.52 -19.18 19.44
C ILE A 41 10.35 -18.49 20.14
N SER A 42 9.59 -19.22 20.97
CA SER A 42 8.45 -18.70 21.75
C SER A 42 8.84 -17.60 22.74
N HIS A 43 10.10 -17.56 23.15
CA HIS A 43 10.67 -16.53 24.04
C HIS A 43 11.31 -15.37 23.28
N LYS A 44 11.32 -15.40 21.94
CA LYS A 44 11.82 -14.33 21.10
C LYS A 44 10.73 -13.33 20.72
N GLY A 45 11.13 -12.12 20.31
CA GLY A 45 10.19 -11.10 19.84
C GLY A 45 9.39 -11.55 18.61
N ASN A 46 8.13 -11.11 18.52
CA ASN A 46 7.19 -11.50 17.46
C ASN A 46 7.76 -11.30 16.03
N GLY A 47 8.58 -10.28 15.80
CA GLY A 47 9.21 -10.04 14.51
C GLY A 47 10.16 -11.17 14.07
N LEU A 48 10.95 -11.73 15.00
CA LEU A 48 11.83 -12.86 14.73
C LEU A 48 11.02 -14.14 14.51
N GLN A 49 10.01 -14.38 15.36
CA GLN A 49 9.11 -15.52 15.22
C GLN A 49 8.45 -15.57 13.84
N ARG A 50 7.86 -14.46 13.40
CA ARG A 50 7.19 -14.34 12.11
C ARG A 50 8.13 -14.53 10.93
N THR A 51 9.28 -13.86 10.95
CA THR A 51 10.31 -14.02 9.92
C THR A 51 10.76 -15.47 9.82
N PHE A 52 10.95 -16.15 10.96
CA PHE A 52 11.32 -17.55 11.00
C PHE A 52 10.25 -18.46 10.40
N TYR A 53 8.98 -18.30 10.79
CA TYR A 53 7.87 -19.06 10.22
C TYR A 53 7.73 -18.85 8.71
N LEU A 54 7.83 -17.60 8.26
CA LEU A 54 7.76 -17.27 6.83
C LEU A 54 8.92 -17.90 6.05
N SER A 55 10.12 -17.85 6.60
CA SER A 55 11.31 -18.50 6.02
C SER A 55 11.13 -20.01 5.89
N LEU A 56 10.55 -20.66 6.92
CA LEU A 56 10.25 -22.09 6.88
C LEU A 56 9.20 -22.42 5.81
N ILE A 57 8.13 -21.62 5.73
CA ILE A 57 7.09 -21.78 4.70
C ILE A 57 7.70 -21.64 3.30
N LYS A 58 8.55 -20.64 3.08
CA LYS A 58 9.25 -20.41 1.82
C LYS A 58 10.13 -21.61 1.46
N LEU A 59 10.95 -22.09 2.41
CA LEU A 59 11.81 -23.26 2.21
C LEU A 59 11.01 -24.52 1.84
N LEU A 60 9.87 -24.73 2.50
CA LEU A 60 8.98 -25.86 2.19
C LEU A 60 8.35 -25.72 0.80
N ALA A 61 7.97 -24.51 0.40
CA ALA A 61 7.44 -24.24 -0.93
C ALA A 61 8.49 -24.51 -2.03
N GLU A 62 9.71 -24.00 -1.84
CA GLU A 62 10.84 -24.18 -2.78
C GLU A 62 11.30 -25.63 -2.92
N ARG A 63 11.29 -26.42 -1.83
CA ARG A 63 11.61 -27.85 -1.94
C ARG A 63 10.55 -28.62 -2.72
N SER A 64 9.29 -28.26 -2.49
CA SER A 64 8.18 -28.93 -3.15
C SER A 64 8.11 -28.62 -4.65
N SER A 65 8.59 -27.46 -5.09
CA SER A 65 8.69 -27.14 -6.52
C SER A 65 9.87 -27.87 -7.19
N LYS A 66 11.01 -28.04 -6.50
CA LYS A 66 12.19 -28.77 -7.01
C LYS A 66 11.98 -30.28 -7.16
N GLU A 67 11.26 -30.92 -6.25
CA GLU A 67 10.95 -32.36 -6.33
C GLU A 67 10.09 -32.72 -7.56
N VAL A 68 9.36 -31.76 -8.13
CA VAL A 68 8.54 -31.93 -9.34
C VAL A 68 9.39 -31.89 -10.61
N SER A 69 10.47 -31.08 -10.63
CA SER A 69 11.35 -30.94 -11.81
C SER A 69 12.31 -32.11 -12.05
N GLU A 70 12.63 -32.92 -11.04
CA GLU A 70 13.59 -34.04 -11.18
C GLU A 70 12.93 -35.36 -11.65
N ASN A 71 11.60 -35.46 -11.62
CA ASN A 71 10.85 -36.69 -11.95
C ASN A 71 10.08 -36.61 -13.29
N GLU A 72 10.61 -35.89 -14.29
CA GLU A 72 9.99 -35.73 -15.61
C GLU A 72 10.14 -36.97 -16.53
N THR A 73 9.57 -38.10 -16.14
CA THR A 73 9.27 -39.22 -17.05
C THR A 73 7.95 -39.92 -16.72
N SER A 74 6.85 -39.18 -16.52
CA SER A 74 5.50 -39.75 -16.71
C SER A 74 4.39 -38.70 -16.71
N THR A 75 3.64 -38.66 -17.82
CA THR A 75 2.21 -38.33 -17.95
C THR A 75 1.59 -37.33 -16.96
N ARG A 76 1.32 -36.10 -17.44
CA ARG A 76 0.34 -35.11 -16.93
C ARG A 76 0.02 -35.23 -15.43
N GLN A 77 0.98 -34.89 -14.57
CA GLN A 77 0.69 -34.60 -13.17
C GLN A 77 0.17 -33.16 -13.08
N ALA A 78 -1.00 -32.99 -12.47
CA ALA A 78 -1.53 -31.67 -12.12
C ALA A 78 -0.44 -30.87 -11.39
N SER A 79 -0.17 -29.63 -11.81
CA SER A 79 0.71 -28.76 -11.02
C SER A 79 0.11 -28.68 -9.62
N LYS A 80 0.82 -29.16 -8.61
CA LYS A 80 0.42 -28.97 -7.21
C LYS A 80 0.71 -27.53 -6.81
N SER A 81 0.10 -26.58 -7.51
CA SER A 81 0.15 -25.16 -7.15
C SER A 81 -0.45 -25.02 -5.76
N LYS A 82 0.35 -24.54 -4.81
CA LYS A 82 -0.09 -24.36 -3.43
C LYS A 82 -0.73 -23.00 -3.27
N TYR A 83 -1.65 -22.93 -2.34
CA TYR A 83 -2.28 -21.69 -1.90
C TYR A 83 -1.67 -21.30 -0.56
N PHE A 84 -1.09 -20.11 -0.49
CA PHE A 84 -0.66 -19.49 0.75
C PHE A 84 -1.57 -18.30 1.06
N LEU A 85 -2.11 -18.26 2.27
CA LEU A 85 -2.98 -17.20 2.73
C LEU A 85 -2.34 -16.60 3.98
N PHE A 86 -1.95 -15.33 3.90
CA PHE A 86 -1.31 -14.60 4.98
C PHE A 86 -2.23 -13.47 5.46
N GLU A 87 -2.46 -13.45 6.76
CA GLU A 87 -3.12 -12.35 7.45
C GLU A 87 -2.06 -11.43 8.07
N GLU A 88 -1.97 -10.21 7.57
CA GLU A 88 -1.04 -9.15 8.01
C GLU A 88 0.36 -9.70 8.36
N PRO A 89 1.07 -10.34 7.40
CA PRO A 89 2.38 -10.95 7.66
C PRO A 89 3.42 -9.93 8.14
N GLU A 90 3.20 -8.64 7.88
CA GLU A 90 4.04 -7.52 8.26
C GLU A 90 3.98 -7.09 9.73
N LEU A 91 2.98 -7.53 10.51
CA LEU A 91 2.86 -7.04 11.90
C LEU A 91 4.14 -7.34 12.68
N PHE A 92 4.56 -6.37 13.49
CA PHE A 92 5.80 -6.40 14.27
C PHE A 92 7.10 -6.40 13.46
N LEU A 93 7.05 -6.21 12.13
CA LEU A 93 8.23 -5.98 11.31
C LEU A 93 8.49 -4.49 11.12
N HIS A 94 9.76 -4.12 11.16
CA HIS A 94 10.23 -2.78 10.79
C HIS A 94 9.98 -2.52 9.28
N PRO A 95 9.70 -1.28 8.82
CA PRO A 95 9.36 -1.00 7.42
C PRO A 95 10.31 -1.61 6.37
N GLN A 96 11.63 -1.57 6.61
CA GLN A 96 12.64 -2.18 5.75
C GLN A 96 12.48 -3.70 5.65
N ALA A 97 12.12 -4.36 6.75
CA ALA A 97 11.85 -5.80 6.76
C ALA A 97 10.52 -6.13 6.07
N GLN A 98 9.54 -5.21 6.08
CA GLN A 98 8.29 -5.37 5.32
C GLN A 98 8.52 -5.36 3.81
N LYS A 99 9.45 -4.53 3.32
CA LYS A 99 9.86 -4.52 1.91
C LYS A 99 10.52 -5.84 1.52
N GLN A 100 11.45 -6.34 2.34
CA GLN A 100 12.06 -7.65 2.11
C GLN A 100 11.02 -8.77 2.11
N LEU A 101 10.06 -8.72 3.05
CA LEU A 101 8.94 -9.65 3.11
C LEU A 101 8.09 -9.60 1.82
N PHE A 102 7.83 -8.41 1.27
CA PHE A 102 7.11 -8.27 0.01
C PHE A 102 7.84 -8.97 -1.14
N ASP A 103 9.15 -8.75 -1.28
CA ASP A 103 9.98 -9.42 -2.29
C ASP A 103 9.95 -10.95 -2.12
N ASP A 104 10.00 -11.43 -0.88
CA ASP A 104 9.92 -12.85 -0.56
C ASP A 104 8.56 -13.46 -0.92
N LEU A 105 7.46 -12.74 -0.67
CA LEU A 105 6.10 -13.15 -1.04
C LEU A 105 5.90 -13.16 -2.56
N VAL A 106 6.47 -12.16 -3.25
CA VAL A 106 6.49 -12.10 -4.72
C VAL A 106 7.26 -13.29 -5.29
N SER A 107 8.45 -13.58 -4.78
CA SER A 107 9.24 -14.76 -5.20
C SER A 107 8.48 -16.06 -4.93
N LEU A 108 7.82 -16.19 -3.78
CA LEU A 108 6.98 -17.34 -3.46
C LEU A 108 5.82 -17.50 -4.47
N SER A 109 5.29 -16.40 -5.01
CA SER A 109 4.18 -16.39 -5.98
C SER A 109 4.57 -16.86 -7.39
N GLU A 110 5.86 -16.99 -7.72
CA GLU A 110 6.29 -17.44 -9.06
C GLU A 110 5.90 -18.90 -9.35
N GLY A 111 5.74 -19.73 -8.31
CA GLY A 111 5.31 -21.13 -8.42
C GLY A 111 4.05 -21.48 -7.63
N ASN A 112 3.48 -20.51 -6.90
CA ASN A 112 2.36 -20.72 -5.97
C ASN A 112 1.37 -19.55 -6.05
N GLN A 113 0.16 -19.75 -5.55
CA GLN A 113 -0.79 -18.64 -5.40
C GLN A 113 -0.71 -18.09 -3.97
N VAL A 114 -0.40 -16.81 -3.84
CA VAL A 114 -0.22 -16.14 -2.55
C VAL A 114 -1.28 -15.05 -2.40
N PHE A 115 -2.07 -15.15 -1.34
CA PHE A 115 -3.04 -14.14 -0.92
C PHE A 115 -2.55 -13.48 0.36
N VAL A 116 -2.57 -12.16 0.37
CA VAL A 116 -2.11 -11.35 1.51
C VAL A 116 -3.19 -10.33 1.82
N THR A 117 -3.55 -10.22 3.10
CA THR A 117 -4.25 -9.05 3.62
C THR A 117 -3.23 -8.18 4.34
N THR A 118 -3.30 -6.88 4.13
CA THR A 118 -2.30 -5.93 4.64
C THR A 118 -2.91 -4.56 4.83
N HIS A 119 -2.43 -3.85 5.86
CA HIS A 119 -2.65 -2.42 6.06
C HIS A 119 -1.36 -1.61 5.84
N SER A 120 -0.30 -2.26 5.35
CA SER A 120 0.99 -1.63 5.11
C SER A 120 1.15 -1.19 3.67
N ASN A 121 1.47 0.09 3.50
CA ASN A 121 1.88 0.65 2.22
C ASN A 121 3.18 0.05 1.66
N ASN A 122 4.02 -0.61 2.48
CA ASN A 122 5.23 -1.28 2.02
C ASN A 122 4.96 -2.60 1.28
N LEU A 123 3.73 -3.13 1.37
CA LEU A 123 3.30 -4.34 0.65
C LEU A 123 2.47 -4.01 -0.59
N ILE A 124 2.46 -2.75 -1.03
CA ILE A 124 1.77 -2.30 -2.25
C ILE A 124 2.81 -1.84 -3.27
N ASP A 125 2.73 -2.43 -4.46
CA ASP A 125 3.55 -2.09 -5.62
C ASP A 125 2.70 -1.93 -6.87
N LEU A 126 2.84 -0.77 -7.52
CA LEU A 126 2.12 -0.44 -8.75
C LEU A 126 2.64 -1.15 -9.99
N GLU A 127 3.85 -1.70 -9.98
CA GLU A 127 4.28 -2.63 -11.03
C GLU A 127 3.39 -3.89 -11.03
N LYS A 128 2.83 -4.24 -9.87
CA LYS A 128 1.91 -5.35 -9.67
C LYS A 128 0.48 -4.87 -9.43
N TYR A 129 0.06 -3.76 -10.04
CA TYR A 129 -1.26 -3.16 -9.81
C TYR A 129 -2.45 -4.13 -9.96
N LYS A 130 -2.34 -5.17 -10.80
CA LYS A 130 -3.37 -6.22 -10.99
C LYS A 130 -3.55 -7.13 -9.77
N SER A 131 -2.58 -7.20 -8.85
CA SER A 131 -2.72 -7.95 -7.59
C SER A 131 -3.36 -7.12 -6.48
N ILE A 132 -3.54 -5.82 -6.67
CA ILE A 132 -4.15 -4.94 -5.66
C ILE A 132 -5.67 -5.08 -5.71
N CYS A 133 -6.24 -5.49 -4.58
CA CYS A 133 -7.69 -5.54 -4.36
C CYS A 133 -8.03 -4.70 -3.13
N ILE A 134 -8.82 -3.65 -3.30
CA ILE A 134 -9.29 -2.79 -2.22
C ILE A 134 -10.65 -3.30 -1.77
N VAL A 135 -10.78 -3.62 -0.48
CA VAL A 135 -12.05 -4.05 0.11
C VAL A 135 -12.57 -2.95 1.01
N ARG A 136 -13.77 -2.44 0.74
CA ARG A 136 -14.43 -1.40 1.54
C ARG A 136 -15.82 -1.84 1.97
N LYS A 137 -16.30 -1.26 3.06
CA LYS A 137 -17.68 -1.44 3.51
C LYS A 137 -18.54 -0.32 2.93
N THR A 138 -19.65 -0.67 2.29
CA THR A 138 -20.62 0.28 1.77
C THR A 138 -21.53 0.80 2.89
N ASP A 139 -22.29 1.87 2.62
CA ASP A 139 -23.29 2.39 3.56
C ASP A 139 -24.42 1.39 3.85
N SER A 140 -24.69 0.45 2.93
CA SER A 140 -25.61 -0.68 3.15
C SER A 140 -25.04 -1.73 4.13
N GLY A 141 -23.77 -1.63 4.48
CA GLY A 141 -23.05 -2.55 5.35
C GLY A 141 -22.47 -3.77 4.64
N GLU A 142 -22.52 -3.79 3.31
CA GLU A 142 -21.98 -4.85 2.46
C GLU A 142 -20.49 -4.60 2.14
N SER A 143 -19.76 -5.64 1.77
CA SER A 143 -18.37 -5.51 1.32
C SER A 143 -18.32 -5.33 -0.19
N GLU A 144 -17.72 -4.24 -0.65
CA GLU A 144 -17.41 -4.00 -2.04
C GLU A 144 -15.91 -4.22 -2.29
N VAL A 145 -15.59 -4.85 -3.43
CA VAL A 145 -14.21 -5.06 -3.88
C VAL A 145 -13.95 -4.23 -5.12
N SER A 146 -12.92 -3.39 -5.05
CA SER A 146 -12.42 -2.60 -6.17
C SER A 146 -11.04 -3.11 -6.59
N LYS A 147 -10.90 -3.44 -7.87
CA LYS A 147 -9.64 -3.90 -8.46
C LYS A 147 -9.47 -3.30 -9.85
N CYS A 148 -8.21 -3.13 -10.27
CA CYS A 148 -7.89 -2.68 -11.61
C CYS A 148 -7.84 -3.89 -12.56
N ASP A 149 -8.95 -4.15 -13.25
CA ASP A 149 -9.04 -5.24 -14.25
C ASP A 149 -8.55 -4.82 -15.65
N GLU A 150 -8.51 -3.52 -15.90
CA GLU A 150 -8.09 -2.94 -17.18
C GLU A 150 -6.59 -2.68 -17.20
N GLU A 151 -6.01 -2.57 -18.40
CA GLU A 151 -4.61 -2.16 -18.54
C GLU A 151 -4.44 -0.70 -18.09
N LEU A 152 -3.77 -0.51 -16.96
CA LEU A 152 -3.56 0.82 -16.36
C LEU A 152 -2.79 1.77 -17.29
N PHE A 153 -1.90 1.22 -18.14
CA PHE A 153 -0.98 1.98 -18.99
C PHE A 153 -1.28 1.90 -20.49
N GLN A 154 -2.43 1.38 -20.92
CA GLN A 154 -2.68 1.03 -22.32
C GLN A 154 -2.59 2.21 -23.31
N GLN A 155 -2.82 3.43 -22.84
CA GLN A 155 -2.82 4.66 -23.64
C GLN A 155 -1.69 5.63 -23.24
N GLU A 156 -0.79 5.21 -22.34
CA GLU A 156 0.25 6.05 -21.79
C GLU A 156 1.56 5.80 -22.54
N ASN A 157 2.32 6.87 -22.82
CA ASN A 157 3.66 6.70 -23.35
C ASN A 157 4.61 6.16 -22.26
N ASP A 158 5.78 5.65 -22.65
CA ASP A 158 6.77 5.10 -21.70
C ASP A 158 7.16 6.09 -20.59
N ARG A 159 7.12 7.40 -20.88
CA ARG A 159 7.43 8.45 -19.90
C ARG A 159 6.34 8.57 -18.84
N ASP A 160 5.08 8.49 -19.21
CA ASP A 160 3.95 8.56 -18.29
C ASP A 160 3.84 7.27 -17.47
N LYS A 161 4.10 6.11 -18.08
CA LYS A 161 4.31 4.85 -17.34
C LYS A 161 5.42 4.97 -16.30
N TRP A 162 6.60 5.49 -16.67
CA TRP A 162 7.71 5.68 -15.74
C TRP A 162 7.34 6.65 -14.61
N LYS A 163 6.60 7.73 -14.92
CA LYS A 163 6.09 8.65 -13.91
C LYS A 163 5.19 7.94 -12.89
N TYR A 164 4.25 7.09 -13.32
CA TYR A 164 3.41 6.32 -12.38
C TYR A 164 4.25 5.50 -11.40
N LEU A 165 5.21 4.72 -11.92
CA LEU A 165 6.05 3.84 -11.09
C LEU A 165 6.96 4.63 -10.15
N ASN A 166 7.51 5.75 -10.60
CA ASN A 166 8.41 6.57 -9.79
C ASN A 166 7.65 7.45 -8.79
N TRP A 167 6.43 7.87 -9.11
CA TRP A 167 5.66 8.78 -8.26
C TRP A 167 4.91 8.06 -7.16
N ILE A 168 4.39 6.86 -7.41
CA ILE A 168 3.74 6.09 -6.35
C ILE A 168 4.80 5.26 -5.62
N ASN A 169 5.57 5.96 -4.80
CA ASN A 169 6.42 5.34 -3.79
C ASN A 169 5.57 4.86 -2.60
N ALA A 170 6.18 4.16 -1.65
CA ALA A 170 5.48 3.64 -0.47
C ALA A 170 4.67 4.72 0.28
N GLU A 171 5.15 5.97 0.36
CA GLU A 171 4.41 7.06 1.01
C GLU A 171 3.14 7.43 0.24
N ARG A 172 3.21 7.53 -1.08
CA ARG A 172 2.03 7.83 -1.91
C ARG A 172 1.10 6.64 -2.09
N SER A 173 1.56 5.41 -1.86
CA SER A 173 0.70 4.22 -1.79
C SER A 173 -0.32 4.30 -0.64
N GLU A 174 -0.18 5.26 0.29
CA GLU A 174 -1.22 5.57 1.28
C GLU A 174 -2.59 5.87 0.61
N LEU A 175 -2.59 6.37 -0.64
CA LEU A 175 -3.82 6.65 -1.40
C LEU A 175 -4.74 5.43 -1.53
N PHE A 176 -4.20 4.20 -1.51
CA PHE A 176 -4.99 2.97 -1.64
C PHE A 176 -5.80 2.65 -0.38
N PHE A 177 -5.43 3.24 0.76
CA PHE A 177 -6.09 3.07 2.05
C PHE A 177 -7.00 4.26 2.41
N ALA A 178 -6.94 5.35 1.65
CA ALA A 178 -7.71 6.55 1.90
C ALA A 178 -9.22 6.33 1.64
N ASP A 179 -10.07 6.95 2.46
CA ASP A 179 -11.49 7.10 2.17
C ASP A 179 -11.70 8.08 1.01
N LYS A 180 -10.85 9.12 0.95
CA LYS A 180 -10.87 10.15 -0.08
C LYS A 180 -9.47 10.72 -0.30
N VAL A 181 -9.10 10.97 -1.55
CA VAL A 181 -7.80 11.56 -1.92
C VAL A 181 -7.98 13.01 -2.36
N ILE A 182 -7.20 13.93 -1.81
CA ILE A 182 -7.19 15.34 -2.22
C ILE A 182 -5.94 15.56 -3.07
N LEU A 183 -6.14 15.80 -4.37
CA LEU A 183 -5.07 16.09 -5.31
C LEU A 183 -4.82 17.60 -5.34
N VAL A 184 -3.58 18.01 -5.12
CA VAL A 184 -3.17 19.41 -5.16
C VAL A 184 -1.98 19.61 -6.09
N GLU A 185 -1.81 20.83 -6.59
CA GLU A 185 -0.74 21.16 -7.53
C GLU A 185 0.64 21.23 -6.86
N GLY A 186 0.77 21.85 -5.69
CA GLY A 186 2.06 22.15 -5.07
C GLY A 186 2.13 21.95 -3.56
N ASP A 187 3.31 22.26 -3.01
CA ASP A 187 3.60 22.12 -1.59
C ASP A 187 2.82 23.12 -0.74
N THR A 188 2.51 24.31 -1.27
CA THR A 188 1.77 25.35 -0.56
C THR A 188 0.38 24.85 -0.19
N GLU A 189 -0.36 24.27 -1.12
CA GLU A 189 -1.70 23.72 -0.89
C GLU A 189 -1.62 22.49 0.01
N ALA A 190 -0.62 21.62 -0.21
CA ALA A 190 -0.42 20.39 0.53
C ALA A 190 -0.25 20.64 2.04
N VAL A 191 0.38 21.76 2.43
CA VAL A 191 0.49 22.15 3.84
C VAL A 191 -0.67 23.02 4.33
N SER A 192 -1.20 23.88 3.46
CA SER A 192 -2.19 24.90 3.84
C SER A 192 -3.58 24.32 4.04
N ILE A 193 -4.05 23.47 3.12
CA ILE A 193 -5.37 22.84 3.18
C ILE A 193 -5.59 22.07 4.47
N PRO A 194 -4.70 21.12 4.89
CA PRO A 194 -4.92 20.41 6.14
C PRO A 194 -4.77 21.33 7.36
N SER A 195 -3.95 22.38 7.31
CA SER A 195 -3.86 23.38 8.39
C SER A 195 -5.18 24.14 8.56
N ILE A 196 -5.78 24.60 7.47
CA ILE A 196 -7.07 25.29 7.46
C ILE A 196 -8.18 24.35 7.93
N ALA A 197 -8.23 23.11 7.41
CA ALA A 197 -9.22 22.12 7.81
C ALA A 197 -9.15 21.80 9.31
N LYS A 198 -7.95 21.77 9.91
CA LYS A 198 -7.77 21.61 11.37
C LYS A 198 -8.28 22.83 12.13
N LYS A 199 -8.02 24.04 11.65
CA LYS A 199 -8.52 25.28 12.26
C LYS A 199 -10.04 25.40 12.22
N LEU A 200 -10.67 24.89 11.16
CA LEU A 200 -12.12 24.82 10.99
C LEU A 200 -12.78 23.62 11.70
N GLY A 201 -11.99 22.67 12.21
CA GLY A 201 -12.49 21.48 12.91
C GLY A 201 -13.11 20.40 11.99
N VAL A 202 -12.82 20.44 10.69
CA VAL A 202 -13.36 19.50 9.67
C VAL A 202 -12.34 18.49 9.16
N TYR A 203 -11.09 18.58 9.60
CA TYR A 203 -10.01 17.68 9.18
C TYR A 203 -10.30 16.20 9.47
N LYS A 204 -10.04 15.33 8.50
CA LYS A 204 -10.22 13.88 8.59
C LYS A 204 -8.88 13.16 8.35
N HIS A 205 -8.50 12.26 9.26
CA HIS A 205 -7.29 11.44 9.12
C HIS A 205 -7.41 10.37 8.04
N SER A 206 -8.63 9.97 7.68
CA SER A 206 -8.86 8.99 6.62
C SER A 206 -8.74 9.59 5.21
N PHE A 207 -8.48 10.90 5.11
CA PHE A 207 -8.28 11.57 3.83
C PHE A 207 -6.78 11.78 3.58
N THR A 208 -6.30 11.42 2.40
CA THR A 208 -4.90 11.54 2.01
C THR A 208 -4.73 12.71 1.05
N ILE A 209 -3.74 13.57 1.30
CA ILE A 209 -3.42 14.69 0.40
C ILE A 209 -2.19 14.31 -0.42
N ILE A 210 -2.30 14.42 -1.74
CA ILE A 210 -1.20 14.13 -2.67
C ILE A 210 -0.82 15.41 -3.40
N ASN A 211 0.42 15.84 -3.19
CA ASN A 211 1.06 16.84 -4.03
C ASN A 211 1.45 16.21 -5.38
N CYS A 212 0.77 16.64 -6.45
CA CYS A 212 1.01 16.20 -7.83
C CYS A 212 2.24 16.86 -8.46
N GLY A 213 2.78 17.93 -7.86
CA GLY A 213 3.94 18.69 -8.31
C GLY A 213 3.68 19.65 -9.47
N SER A 214 2.64 19.42 -10.27
CA SER A 214 2.12 20.35 -11.26
C SER A 214 0.68 20.01 -11.65
N LYS A 215 -0.04 21.00 -12.19
CA LYS A 215 -1.37 20.82 -12.76
C LYS A 215 -1.45 19.72 -13.83
N ASP A 216 -0.41 19.59 -14.64
CA ASP A 216 -0.33 18.59 -15.72
C ASP A 216 -0.32 17.14 -15.22
N ASN A 217 0.07 16.92 -13.97
CA ASN A 217 0.16 15.58 -13.39
C ASN A 217 -1.15 15.15 -12.73
N ILE A 218 -2.05 16.08 -12.40
CA ILE A 218 -3.34 15.79 -11.75
C ILE A 218 -4.16 14.75 -12.54
N PRO A 219 -4.31 14.85 -13.88
CA PRO A 219 -5.05 13.85 -14.64
C PRO A 219 -4.47 12.43 -14.51
N LEU A 220 -3.15 12.28 -14.34
CA LEU A 220 -2.53 10.97 -14.18
C LEU A 220 -2.98 10.32 -12.86
N TYR A 221 -2.99 11.07 -11.75
CA TYR A 221 -3.52 10.56 -10.49
C TYR A 221 -5.03 10.26 -10.59
N MET A 222 -5.81 11.13 -11.23
CA MET A 222 -7.25 10.90 -11.42
C MET A 222 -7.52 9.60 -12.18
N LYS A 223 -6.77 9.30 -13.25
CA LYS A 223 -6.89 8.03 -13.98
C LYS A 223 -6.66 6.84 -13.06
N LEU A 224 -5.59 6.86 -12.27
CA LEU A 224 -5.28 5.81 -11.30
C LEU A 224 -6.44 5.62 -10.31
N LEU A 225 -6.91 6.71 -9.71
CA LEU A 225 -7.97 6.69 -8.70
C LEU A 225 -9.30 6.19 -9.31
N ASN A 226 -9.65 6.61 -10.52
CA ASN A 226 -10.80 6.11 -11.27
C ASN A 226 -10.74 4.58 -11.46
N LYS A 227 -9.58 4.05 -11.88
CA LYS A 227 -9.39 2.59 -12.09
C LYS A 227 -9.54 1.77 -10.82
N PHE A 228 -9.18 2.36 -9.68
CA PHE A 228 -9.31 1.72 -8.36
C PHE A 228 -10.59 2.12 -7.62
N LYS A 229 -11.47 2.92 -8.23
CA LYS A 229 -12.69 3.47 -7.62
C LYS A 229 -12.42 4.14 -6.27
N ILE A 230 -11.35 4.91 -6.19
CA ILE A 230 -10.97 5.66 -4.98
C ILE A 230 -11.57 7.06 -5.10
N PRO A 231 -12.40 7.51 -4.14
CA PRO A 231 -12.97 8.86 -4.18
C PRO A 231 -11.90 9.95 -4.12
N TYR A 232 -12.10 11.06 -4.84
CA TYR A 232 -11.13 12.16 -4.81
C TYR A 232 -11.70 13.54 -5.04
N VAL A 233 -10.93 14.56 -4.67
CA VAL A 233 -11.15 15.96 -5.06
C VAL A 233 -9.88 16.50 -5.67
N ALA A 234 -9.96 17.03 -6.90
CA ALA A 234 -8.83 17.65 -7.57
C ALA A 234 -8.91 19.17 -7.46
N ILE A 235 -7.85 19.77 -6.90
CA ILE A 235 -7.72 21.20 -6.68
C ILE A 235 -6.62 21.73 -7.59
N TYR A 236 -6.95 22.76 -8.35
CA TYR A 236 -6.03 23.36 -9.32
C TYR A 236 -6.30 24.85 -9.54
N ASP A 237 -5.27 25.54 -9.99
CA ASP A 237 -5.34 26.97 -10.27
C ASP A 237 -5.83 27.21 -11.70
N VAL A 238 -6.70 28.20 -11.92
CA VAL A 238 -7.14 28.61 -13.27
C VAL A 238 -6.04 29.42 -13.96
N ASP A 239 -5.25 30.14 -13.15
CA ASP A 239 -3.94 30.63 -13.56
C ASP A 239 -4.02 31.75 -14.61
N HIS A 240 -5.06 32.60 -14.53
CA HIS A 240 -5.41 33.69 -15.47
C HIS A 240 -4.98 35.11 -15.00
N GLN A 241 -3.91 35.22 -14.22
CA GLN A 241 -3.46 36.50 -13.64
C GLN A 241 -3.12 37.58 -14.70
N GLU A 242 -3.38 38.86 -14.38
CA GLU A 242 -3.02 39.99 -15.23
C GLU A 242 -1.51 40.03 -15.51
N GLY A 243 -1.12 39.99 -16.79
CA GLY A 243 0.28 40.02 -17.25
C GLY A 243 0.82 38.67 -17.76
N LYS A 244 0.06 37.57 -17.66
CA LYS A 244 0.43 36.33 -18.34
C LYS A 244 0.27 36.45 -19.86
N SER A 245 1.18 35.82 -20.60
CA SER A 245 1.10 35.80 -22.06
C SER A 245 -0.08 34.93 -22.53
N ILE A 246 -0.58 35.21 -23.73
CA ILE A 246 -1.68 34.45 -24.34
C ILE A 246 -1.31 32.96 -24.44
N GLU A 247 -0.05 32.65 -24.71
CA GLU A 247 0.45 31.28 -24.77
C GLU A 247 0.41 30.59 -23.41
N ALA A 248 0.78 31.29 -22.33
CA ALA A 248 0.75 30.74 -20.97
C ALA A 248 -0.68 30.42 -20.52
N ILE A 249 -1.64 31.29 -20.85
CA ILE A 249 -3.06 31.07 -20.61
C ILE A 249 -3.56 29.85 -21.38
N ALA A 250 -3.21 29.75 -22.67
CA ALA A 250 -3.61 28.63 -23.52
C ALA A 250 -3.03 27.27 -23.05
N VAL A 251 -1.83 27.26 -22.44
CA VAL A 251 -1.25 26.07 -21.81
C VAL A 251 -2.05 25.70 -20.55
N SER A 252 -2.30 26.66 -19.64
CA SER A 252 -3.12 26.40 -18.44
C SER A 252 -4.52 25.87 -18.79
N ASP A 253 -5.16 26.43 -19.82
CA ASP A 253 -6.48 26.01 -20.28
C ASP A 253 -6.49 24.58 -20.81
N ARG A 254 -5.40 24.16 -21.46
CA ARG A 254 -5.24 22.77 -21.91
C ARG A 254 -5.16 21.82 -20.71
N SER A 255 -4.38 22.16 -19.70
CA SER A 255 -4.25 21.35 -18.48
C SER A 255 -5.58 21.29 -17.71
N THR A 256 -6.29 22.43 -17.60
CA THR A 256 -7.65 22.47 -17.02
C THR A 256 -8.61 21.55 -17.77
N ARG A 257 -8.54 21.56 -19.11
CA ARG A 257 -9.39 20.70 -19.94
C ARG A 257 -9.09 19.23 -19.71
N ALA A 258 -7.81 18.85 -19.66
CA ALA A 258 -7.41 17.47 -19.41
C ALA A 258 -7.92 16.95 -18.06
N ILE A 259 -7.92 17.81 -17.02
CA ILE A 259 -8.51 17.47 -15.71
C ILE A 259 -10.01 17.22 -15.86
N ARG A 260 -10.75 18.13 -16.52
CA ARG A 260 -12.20 17.99 -16.71
C ARG A 260 -12.58 16.76 -17.55
N GLU A 261 -11.82 16.46 -18.60
CA GLU A 261 -12.04 15.28 -19.44
C GLU A 261 -11.77 13.96 -18.71
N CYS A 262 -10.90 13.99 -17.69
CA CYS A 262 -10.57 12.82 -16.89
C CYS A 262 -11.48 12.61 -15.67
N LEU A 263 -12.33 13.59 -15.35
CA LEU A 263 -13.19 13.54 -14.18
C LEU A 263 -14.26 12.46 -14.34
N ASP A 264 -14.33 11.57 -13.36
CA ASP A 264 -15.47 10.68 -13.17
C ASP A 264 -16.35 11.27 -12.07
N GLU A 265 -17.48 11.86 -12.46
CA GLU A 265 -18.42 12.53 -11.54
C GLU A 265 -19.03 11.58 -10.51
N SER A 266 -18.96 10.25 -10.71
CA SER A 266 -19.43 9.28 -9.73
C SER A 266 -18.43 9.05 -8.60
N LEU A 267 -17.16 9.38 -8.80
CA LEU A 267 -16.07 9.12 -7.85
C LEU A 267 -15.42 10.39 -7.33
N GLY A 268 -15.42 11.48 -8.09
CA GLY A 268 -14.69 12.68 -7.70
C GLY A 268 -15.32 13.99 -8.14
N SER A 269 -14.73 15.06 -7.63
CA SER A 269 -15.10 16.44 -7.95
C SER A 269 -13.86 17.29 -8.19
N THR A 270 -14.06 18.50 -8.72
CA THR A 270 -12.96 19.44 -8.97
C THR A 270 -13.27 20.79 -8.34
N ILE A 271 -12.25 21.43 -7.79
CA ILE A 271 -12.33 22.78 -7.23
C ILE A 271 -11.24 23.62 -7.86
N SER A 272 -11.64 24.64 -8.61
CA SER A 272 -10.71 25.58 -9.22
C SER A 272 -10.47 26.80 -8.32
N MET A 273 -9.26 27.33 -8.30
CA MET A 273 -8.91 28.64 -7.71
C MET A 273 -8.86 29.69 -8.82
N GLU A 274 -9.51 30.85 -8.63
CA GLU A 274 -9.72 31.84 -9.71
C GLU A 274 -8.42 32.35 -10.34
N ASN A 275 -7.37 32.54 -9.54
CA ASN A 275 -6.03 32.90 -10.01
C ASN A 275 -5.04 31.83 -9.57
N ASP A 276 -4.54 31.94 -8.34
CA ASP A 276 -3.72 30.97 -7.64
C ASP A 276 -4.22 30.82 -6.20
N PHE A 277 -3.66 29.84 -5.47
CA PHE A 277 -3.97 29.63 -4.06
C PHE A 277 -3.62 30.86 -3.21
N GLU A 278 -2.49 31.51 -3.48
CA GLU A 278 -2.01 32.69 -2.75
C GLU A 278 -2.97 33.89 -2.84
N ASP A 279 -3.58 34.13 -4.01
CA ASP A 279 -4.58 35.18 -4.22
C ASP A 279 -5.87 34.88 -3.46
N VAL A 280 -6.34 33.62 -3.47
CA VAL A 280 -7.53 33.20 -2.70
C VAL A 280 -7.28 33.29 -1.20
N LEU A 281 -6.05 33.04 -0.76
CA LEU A 281 -5.62 33.24 0.63
C LEU A 281 -5.52 34.73 0.99
N GLY A 282 -5.36 35.62 0.00
CA GLY A 282 -5.12 37.05 0.20
C GLY A 282 -3.70 37.36 0.64
N TYR A 283 -2.75 36.46 0.38
CA TYR A 283 -1.36 36.56 0.81
C TYR A 283 -0.39 36.10 -0.27
N ARG A 284 0.39 37.05 -0.81
CA ARG A 284 1.51 36.75 -1.72
C ARG A 284 2.84 36.76 -0.96
N PRO A 285 3.42 35.59 -0.65
CA PRO A 285 4.72 35.51 0.00
C PRO A 285 5.83 36.06 -0.90
N SER A 286 6.66 36.95 -0.35
CA SER A 286 7.91 37.41 -0.97
C SER A 286 9.08 36.60 -0.39
N GLY A 287 9.56 35.56 -1.09
CA GLY A 287 10.74 34.79 -0.67
C GLY A 287 10.75 33.32 -1.13
N ASN A 288 11.83 32.60 -0.79
CA ASN A 288 12.11 31.24 -1.26
C ASN A 288 11.33 30.11 -0.55
N SER A 289 10.56 30.40 0.50
CA SER A 289 9.82 29.37 1.27
C SER A 289 8.32 29.68 1.35
N LYS A 290 7.64 29.66 0.19
CA LYS A 290 6.20 29.88 0.08
C LYS A 290 5.34 29.02 1.04
N PRO A 291 5.61 27.70 1.22
CA PRO A 291 4.77 26.87 2.09
C PRO A 291 4.83 27.28 3.57
N LEU A 292 6.02 27.61 4.07
CA LEU A 292 6.21 28.07 5.47
C LEU A 292 5.49 29.40 5.71
N ALA A 293 5.65 30.33 4.77
CA ALA A 293 5.03 31.64 4.85
C ALA A 293 3.50 31.56 4.85
N ALA A 294 2.93 30.65 4.03
CA ALA A 294 1.49 30.38 4.03
C ALA A 294 1.01 29.83 5.38
N LEU A 295 1.74 28.89 5.99
CA LEU A 295 1.41 28.34 7.31
C LEU A 295 1.43 29.41 8.42
N GLU A 296 2.46 30.25 8.44
CA GLU A 296 2.56 31.35 9.42
C GLU A 296 1.39 32.33 9.26
N TRP A 297 1.00 32.63 8.03
CA TRP A 297 -0.14 33.49 7.75
C TRP A 297 -1.45 32.84 8.24
N ILE A 298 -1.69 31.57 7.91
CA ILE A 298 -2.90 30.82 8.29
C ILE A 298 -3.06 30.75 9.81
N ASN A 299 -1.96 30.59 10.55
CA ASN A 299 -2.02 30.53 12.01
C ASN A 299 -2.42 31.88 12.64
N ASN A 300 -1.91 32.99 12.09
CA ASN A 300 -2.06 34.31 12.69
C ASN A 300 -3.28 35.11 12.20
N ASN A 301 -3.93 34.70 11.10
CA ASN A 301 -5.01 35.46 10.46
C ASN A 301 -6.34 34.70 10.45
N GLN A 302 -7.43 35.41 10.18
CA GLN A 302 -8.72 34.79 9.86
C GLN A 302 -8.71 34.27 8.42
N ILE A 303 -9.29 33.09 8.20
CA ILE A 303 -9.32 32.46 6.88
C ILE A 303 -10.38 33.17 6.03
N PRO A 304 -10.09 33.49 4.75
CA PRO A 304 -11.09 34.08 3.88
C PRO A 304 -12.31 33.15 3.72
N VAL A 305 -13.53 33.70 3.78
CA VAL A 305 -14.79 32.95 3.70
C VAL A 305 -14.88 32.08 2.43
N ILE A 306 -14.32 32.57 1.31
CA ILE A 306 -14.26 31.81 0.05
C ILE A 306 -13.49 30.49 0.25
N LEU A 307 -12.36 30.55 0.95
CA LEU A 307 -11.53 29.39 1.21
C LEU A 307 -12.16 28.48 2.27
N GLU A 308 -12.83 29.03 3.28
CA GLU A 308 -13.60 28.24 4.25
C GLU A 308 -14.70 27.42 3.56
N ASN A 309 -15.45 28.02 2.63
CA ASN A 309 -16.48 27.33 1.87
C ASN A 309 -15.91 26.19 1.02
N LYS A 310 -14.80 26.43 0.32
CA LYS A 310 -14.12 25.39 -0.47
C LYS A 310 -13.59 24.25 0.41
N ILE A 311 -13.02 24.56 1.59
CA ILE A 311 -12.54 23.53 2.52
C ILE A 311 -13.69 22.70 3.09
N ASN A 312 -14.82 23.33 3.41
CA ASN A 312 -16.02 22.62 3.83
C ASN A 312 -16.55 21.70 2.70
N GLU A 313 -16.55 22.17 1.45
CA GLU A 313 -16.91 21.35 0.29
C GLU A 313 -16.01 20.11 0.14
N ILE A 314 -14.71 20.22 0.45
CA ILE A 314 -13.77 19.09 0.37
C ILE A 314 -14.01 18.04 1.46
N TYR A 315 -14.21 18.49 2.71
CA TYR A 315 -14.20 17.61 3.90
C TYR A 315 -15.58 17.17 4.38
N VAL A 316 -16.64 17.95 4.12
CA VAL A 316 -17.98 17.73 4.68
C VAL A 316 -18.91 17.04 3.69
N ASN A 317 -18.78 17.32 2.39
CA ASN A 317 -19.41 16.52 1.32
C ASN A 317 -18.61 15.24 1.06
#